data_AF-A0A6P1DK18-F1
#
_entry.id   AF-A0A6P1DK18-F1
#
_cell.length_a   1.000
_cell.length_b   1.000
_cell.length_c   1.000
_cell.angle_alpha   90.00
_cell.angle_beta   90.00
_cell.angle_gamma   90.00
#
_symmetry.space_group_name_H-M   'P 1'
#
loop_
_entity.id
_entity.type
_entity.pdbx_description
1 polymer ?
#
loop_
_entity_poly.entity_id
_entity_poly.type
_entity_poly.pdbx_seq_one_letter_code
_entity_poly.pdbx_strand_id
1 'polypeptide(L)'
;MTKCSRHRNSERTRENMNEFGASAKAGKSVRTGLSQVMKQMSDSQLTGRLTSIMKKINLEDQTEARGYRKIEISTQRRYLKGFEFDKNSSFNGIFNAPYSLTHTVDRTSGEFVVDAFNPANLVNAPSGATHFRLISSLSVVSDFEYNATTNSYDPMDAALNEVSDIQYSDFLELYETVPSTTISATLPGGVLPTGNTTVLQCIGIEFYQKVGPNYYLFASGNCLKVEDAF
;
A
#
# COMPACT_ATOMS: atom_id res chain seq x y z
N MET A 1 48.62 -9.34 -9.37
CA MET A 1 47.43 -9.51 -8.49
C MET A 1 46.24 -8.59 -8.80
N THR A 2 46.27 -7.76 -9.85
CA THR A 2 45.26 -6.69 -10.07
C THR A 2 44.04 -7.08 -10.91
N LYS A 3 44.03 -8.25 -11.57
CA LYS A 3 42.87 -8.72 -12.37
C LYS A 3 41.74 -9.32 -11.50
N CYS A 4 42.07 -9.90 -10.36
CA CYS A 4 41.13 -10.65 -9.51
C CYS A 4 40.23 -9.75 -8.62
N SER A 5 40.57 -8.47 -8.44
CA SER A 5 39.74 -7.51 -7.68
C SER A 5 38.65 -6.86 -8.54
N ARG A 6 38.90 -6.61 -9.84
CA ARG A 6 37.92 -6.01 -10.77
C ARG A 6 36.77 -6.97 -11.10
N HIS A 7 37.04 -8.26 -11.27
CA HIS A 7 35.99 -9.27 -11.53
C HIS A 7 35.03 -9.44 -10.35
N ARG A 8 35.55 -9.54 -9.12
CA ARG A 8 34.71 -9.64 -7.90
C ARG A 8 33.85 -8.39 -7.63
N ASN A 9 34.35 -7.20 -7.98
CA ASN A 9 33.55 -5.98 -7.89
C ASN A 9 32.41 -5.95 -8.93
N SER A 10 32.64 -6.50 -10.13
CA SER A 10 31.61 -6.60 -11.16
C SER A 10 30.53 -7.62 -10.80
N GLU A 11 30.89 -8.75 -10.20
CA GLU A 11 29.94 -9.77 -9.73
C GLU A 11 29.02 -9.22 -8.63
N ARG A 12 29.59 -8.60 -7.59
CA ARG A 12 28.82 -7.97 -6.51
C ARG A 12 27.89 -6.86 -7.00
N THR A 13 28.32 -6.11 -8.01
CA THR A 13 27.49 -5.08 -8.62
C THR A 13 26.30 -5.70 -9.34
N ARG A 14 26.51 -6.78 -10.11
CA ARG A 14 25.44 -7.50 -10.81
C ARG A 14 24.42 -8.12 -9.85
N GLU A 15 24.90 -8.77 -8.79
CA GLU A 15 24.04 -9.33 -7.73
C GLU A 15 23.16 -8.25 -7.10
N ASN A 16 23.75 -7.12 -6.70
CA ASN A 16 23.00 -6.01 -6.12
C ASN A 16 21.98 -5.43 -7.10
N MET A 17 22.35 -5.27 -8.38
CA MET A 17 21.45 -4.77 -9.42
C MET A 17 20.27 -5.72 -9.64
N ASN A 18 20.49 -7.04 -9.60
CA ASN A 18 19.43 -8.03 -9.77
C ASN A 18 18.39 -7.94 -8.64
N GLU A 19 18.84 -7.96 -7.39
CA GLU A 19 17.96 -7.84 -6.22
C GLU A 19 17.29 -6.46 -6.13
N PHE A 20 17.95 -5.39 -6.59
CA PHE A 20 17.35 -4.07 -6.68
C PHE A 20 16.21 -4.03 -7.72
N GLY A 21 16.43 -4.66 -8.88
CA GLY A 21 15.39 -4.84 -9.89
C GLY A 21 14.19 -5.62 -9.37
N ALA A 22 14.44 -6.68 -8.60
CA ALA A 22 13.40 -7.44 -7.90
C ALA A 22 12.61 -6.53 -6.95
N SER A 23 13.32 -5.76 -6.10
CA SER A 23 12.72 -4.86 -5.11
C SER A 23 11.84 -3.79 -5.77
N ALA A 24 12.29 -3.27 -6.91
CA ALA A 24 11.52 -2.32 -7.70
C ALA A 24 10.27 -2.96 -8.34
N LYS A 25 10.35 -4.22 -8.79
CA LYS A 25 9.19 -4.97 -9.34
C LYS A 25 8.14 -5.23 -8.26
N ALA A 26 8.54 -5.72 -7.09
CA ALA A 26 7.63 -5.91 -5.95
C ALA A 26 6.99 -4.59 -5.48
N GLY A 27 7.80 -3.53 -5.37
CA GLY A 27 7.30 -2.20 -4.99
C GLY A 27 6.39 -1.59 -6.05
N LYS A 28 6.54 -1.96 -7.33
CA LYS A 28 5.61 -1.59 -8.41
C LYS A 28 4.26 -2.28 -8.21
N SER A 29 4.21 -3.57 -7.87
CA SER A 29 2.94 -4.28 -7.69
C SER A 29 2.05 -3.69 -6.61
N VAL A 30 2.62 -3.18 -5.51
CA VAL A 30 1.86 -2.38 -4.51
C VAL A 30 1.16 -1.18 -5.17
N ARG A 31 1.88 -0.43 -6.01
CA ARG A 31 1.32 0.76 -6.69
C ARG A 31 0.32 0.39 -7.78
N THR A 32 0.54 -0.73 -8.48
CA THR A 32 -0.39 -1.19 -9.51
C THR A 32 -1.72 -1.60 -8.88
N GLY A 33 -1.69 -2.40 -7.80
CA GLY A 33 -2.89 -2.82 -7.09
C GLY A 33 -3.70 -1.63 -6.54
N LEU A 34 -3.04 -0.54 -6.16
CA LEU A 34 -3.70 0.67 -5.64
C LEU A 34 -3.85 1.80 -6.68
N SER A 35 -3.65 1.51 -7.97
CA SER A 35 -3.47 2.52 -9.03
C SER A 35 -4.61 3.55 -9.15
N GLN A 36 -5.84 3.17 -8.79
CA GLN A 36 -7.00 4.08 -8.83
C GLN A 36 -6.85 5.30 -7.90
N VAL A 37 -6.18 5.13 -6.76
CA VAL A 37 -5.98 6.22 -5.76
C VAL A 37 -4.57 6.82 -5.78
N MET A 38 -3.59 6.16 -6.40
CA MET A 38 -2.19 6.58 -6.34
C MET A 38 -1.96 8.03 -6.73
N LYS A 39 -2.60 8.52 -7.81
CA LYS A 39 -2.39 9.89 -8.32
C LYS A 39 -2.60 10.96 -7.25
N GLN A 40 -3.56 10.75 -6.34
CA GLN A 40 -3.97 11.74 -5.35
C GLN A 40 -3.33 11.50 -3.98
N MET A 41 -2.77 10.31 -3.76
CA MET A 41 -2.28 9.85 -2.46
C MET A 41 -0.76 9.78 -2.35
N SER A 42 -0.05 9.93 -3.47
CA SER A 42 1.39 9.66 -3.53
C SER A 42 2.26 10.90 -3.58
N ASP A 43 3.38 10.86 -2.88
CA ASP A 43 4.48 11.80 -3.09
C ASP A 43 5.41 11.38 -4.25
N SER A 44 6.22 12.33 -4.75
CA SER A 44 7.14 12.09 -5.87
C SER A 44 8.25 11.05 -5.59
N GLN A 45 8.48 10.71 -4.32
CA GLN A 45 9.48 9.73 -3.87
C GLN A 45 8.87 8.37 -3.50
N LEU A 46 7.55 8.18 -3.62
CA LEU A 46 6.85 6.94 -3.28
C LEU A 46 7.55 5.69 -3.87
N THR A 47 7.94 5.74 -5.15
CA THR A 47 8.61 4.62 -5.83
C THR A 47 9.91 4.22 -5.14
N GLY A 48 10.74 5.20 -4.77
CA GLY A 48 12.02 4.96 -4.10
C GLY A 48 11.84 4.45 -2.67
N ARG A 49 10.86 5.01 -1.94
CA ARG A 49 10.48 4.58 -0.58
C ARG A 49 10.03 3.11 -0.57
N LEU A 50 9.10 2.73 -1.46
CA LEU A 50 8.64 1.35 -1.58
C LEU A 50 9.78 0.41 -1.98
N THR A 51 10.61 0.79 -2.95
CA THR A 51 11.78 -0.02 -3.36
C THR A 51 12.73 -0.24 -2.19
N SER A 52 12.95 0.78 -1.34
CA SER A 52 13.76 0.66 -0.14
C SER A 52 13.17 -0.32 0.88
N ILE A 53 11.85 -0.32 1.08
CA ILE A 53 11.17 -1.28 1.95
C ILE A 53 11.29 -2.70 1.39
N MET A 54 11.02 -2.89 0.09
CA MET A 54 11.16 -4.20 -0.55
C MET A 54 12.61 -4.68 -0.50
N LYS A 55 13.59 -3.76 -0.55
CA LYS A 55 14.99 -4.13 -0.37
C LYS A 55 15.28 -4.61 1.06
N LYS A 56 14.64 -4.04 2.08
CA LYS A 56 14.76 -4.55 3.46
C LYS A 56 14.17 -5.95 3.57
N ILE A 57 12.97 -6.18 3.01
CA ILE A 57 12.33 -7.50 2.96
C ILE A 57 13.23 -8.51 2.24
N ASN A 58 13.78 -8.15 1.08
CA ASN A 58 14.70 -8.99 0.32
C ASN A 58 15.97 -9.39 1.09
N LEU A 59 16.44 -8.54 2.00
CA LEU A 59 17.62 -8.83 2.81
C LEU A 59 17.34 -9.81 3.95
N GLU A 60 16.07 -10.04 4.30
CA GLU A 60 15.66 -11.01 5.33
C GLU A 60 15.79 -12.44 4.84
N ASP A 61 15.66 -12.70 3.54
CA ASP A 61 15.90 -14.02 2.97
C ASP A 61 17.37 -14.44 3.16
N GLN A 62 17.56 -15.46 3.99
CA GLN A 62 18.85 -16.12 4.25
C GLN A 62 18.94 -17.51 3.60
N THR A 63 17.93 -17.92 2.83
CA THR A 63 17.86 -19.25 2.22
C THR A 63 18.52 -19.28 0.85
N GLU A 64 18.30 -18.24 0.05
CA GLU A 64 18.87 -18.14 -1.29
C GLU A 64 20.24 -17.44 -1.31
N ALA A 65 21.01 -17.75 -2.34
CA ALA A 65 22.29 -17.10 -2.58
C ALA A 65 22.11 -15.60 -2.83
N ARG A 66 23.12 -14.81 -2.42
CA ARG A 66 23.18 -13.38 -2.74
C ARG A 66 23.04 -13.17 -4.25
N GLY A 67 22.27 -12.16 -4.63
CA GLY A 67 21.90 -11.86 -6.01
C GLY A 67 20.60 -12.53 -6.45
N TYR A 68 20.11 -13.54 -5.72
CA TYR A 68 18.97 -14.38 -6.07
C TYR A 68 17.93 -14.51 -4.95
N ARG A 69 18.08 -13.72 -3.89
CA ARG A 69 17.17 -13.69 -2.74
C ARG A 69 15.75 -13.33 -3.11
N LYS A 70 14.80 -14.03 -2.52
CA LYS A 70 13.37 -13.78 -2.65
C LYS A 70 12.96 -12.44 -2.03
N ILE A 71 11.74 -12.03 -2.30
CA ILE A 71 11.06 -10.94 -1.60
C ILE A 71 9.86 -11.56 -0.90
N GLU A 72 10.07 -12.04 0.32
CA GLU A 72 9.07 -12.74 1.13
C GLU A 72 8.22 -11.73 1.92
N ILE A 73 7.35 -11.00 1.22
CA ILE A 73 6.43 -10.04 1.84
C ILE A 73 5.49 -10.75 2.84
N SER A 74 5.04 -11.97 2.48
CA SER A 74 4.17 -12.83 3.29
C SER A 74 4.71 -13.11 4.69
N THR A 75 6.03 -13.21 4.87
CA THR A 75 6.65 -13.44 6.18
C THR A 75 7.18 -12.16 6.81
N GLN A 76 7.39 -11.11 6.02
CA GLN A 76 8.00 -9.83 6.43
C GLN A 76 7.04 -8.63 6.43
N ARG A 77 5.73 -8.90 6.58
CA ARG A 77 4.61 -7.91 6.53
C ARG A 77 4.81 -6.67 7.39
N ARG A 78 5.49 -6.83 8.54
CA ARG A 78 5.82 -5.75 9.49
C ARG A 78 6.49 -4.53 8.86
N TYR A 79 7.21 -4.71 7.75
CA TYR A 79 7.89 -3.61 7.06
C TYR A 79 6.95 -2.68 6.28
N LEU A 80 5.75 -3.14 5.96
CA LEU A 80 4.74 -2.37 5.22
C LEU A 80 3.69 -1.74 6.15
N LYS A 81 3.48 -2.30 7.34
CA LYS A 81 2.53 -1.75 8.32
C LYS A 81 2.91 -0.31 8.71
N GLY A 82 1.95 0.59 8.64
CA GLY A 82 2.12 2.02 8.89
C GLY A 82 2.76 2.80 7.75
N PHE A 83 2.94 2.20 6.56
CA PHE A 83 3.51 2.90 5.42
C PHE A 83 2.54 3.96 4.87
N GLU A 84 2.93 5.22 4.99
CA GLU A 84 2.22 6.36 4.38
C GLU A 84 2.57 6.48 2.88
N PHE A 85 1.61 6.72 2.01
CA PHE A 85 1.87 6.87 0.57
C PHE A 85 2.39 8.26 0.18
N ASP A 86 2.14 9.26 1.03
CA ASP A 86 2.76 10.58 0.96
C ASP A 86 3.55 10.85 2.24
N LYS A 87 4.87 11.02 2.12
CA LYS A 87 5.74 11.32 3.26
C LYS A 87 5.42 12.64 3.97
N ASN A 88 4.72 13.56 3.33
CA ASN A 88 4.38 14.89 3.85
C ASN A 88 2.96 14.93 4.45
N SER A 89 2.20 13.83 4.34
CA SER A 89 0.80 13.75 4.74
C SER A 89 0.55 12.41 5.43
N SER A 90 0.36 12.43 6.74
CA SER A 90 0.08 11.20 7.52
C SER A 90 -1.40 11.07 7.79
N PHE A 91 -1.96 9.88 7.58
CA PHE A 91 -3.36 9.60 7.92
C PHE A 91 -3.66 9.89 9.39
N ASN A 92 -2.80 9.46 10.31
CA ASN A 92 -2.99 9.72 11.74
C ASN A 92 -2.81 11.21 12.10
N GLY A 93 -2.09 11.98 11.29
CA GLY A 93 -2.01 13.43 11.46
C GLY A 93 -3.27 14.16 10.99
N ILE A 94 -4.03 13.57 10.07
CA ILE A 94 -5.20 14.17 9.45
C ILE A 94 -6.50 13.70 10.10
N PHE A 95 -6.61 12.42 10.42
CA PHE A 95 -7.82 11.77 10.90
C PHE A 95 -7.58 11.11 12.25
N ASN A 96 -8.27 11.62 13.28
CA ASN A 96 -8.10 11.24 14.68
C ASN A 96 -9.37 10.67 15.31
N ALA A 97 -10.45 10.49 14.53
CA ALA A 97 -11.66 9.86 15.05
C ALA A 97 -11.38 8.39 15.38
N PRO A 98 -11.98 7.84 16.46
CA PRO A 98 -11.84 6.42 16.78
C PRO A 98 -12.33 5.54 15.64
N TYR A 99 -11.55 4.52 15.31
CA TYR A 99 -11.91 3.55 14.30
C TYR A 99 -11.46 2.14 14.68
N SER A 100 -12.04 1.16 14.01
CA SER A 100 -11.59 -0.22 14.06
C SER A 100 -11.44 -0.79 12.65
N LEU A 101 -10.49 -1.70 12.51
CA LEU A 101 -10.32 -2.50 11.30
C LEU A 101 -10.45 -3.98 11.63
N THR A 102 -11.13 -4.70 10.76
CA THR A 102 -11.20 -6.16 10.80
C THR A 102 -10.94 -6.72 9.41
N HIS A 103 -10.60 -8.01 9.36
CA HIS A 103 -10.53 -8.80 8.14
C HIS A 103 -10.97 -10.23 8.44
N THR A 104 -11.46 -10.92 7.41
CA THR A 104 -11.86 -12.32 7.52
C THR A 104 -10.66 -13.25 7.63
N VAL A 105 -10.85 -14.44 8.21
CA VAL A 105 -9.80 -15.45 8.39
C VAL A 105 -9.23 -15.94 7.06
N ASP A 106 -10.06 -16.01 6.03
CA ASP A 106 -9.66 -16.34 4.65
C ASP A 106 -9.05 -15.15 3.89
N ARG A 107 -8.96 -13.98 4.54
CA ARG A 107 -8.27 -12.77 4.07
C ARG A 107 -8.92 -12.15 2.82
N THR A 108 -10.17 -12.49 2.52
CA THR A 108 -10.86 -12.02 1.30
C THR A 108 -11.60 -10.71 1.48
N SER A 109 -11.97 -10.36 2.71
CA SER A 109 -12.66 -9.10 3.00
C SER A 109 -12.15 -8.45 4.28
N GLY A 110 -12.44 -7.16 4.40
CA GLY A 110 -12.11 -6.37 5.57
C GLY A 110 -13.01 -5.16 5.69
N GLU A 111 -13.19 -4.71 6.93
CA GLU A 111 -14.03 -3.58 7.26
C GLU A 111 -13.21 -2.48 7.90
N PHE A 112 -13.53 -1.24 7.53
CA PHE A 112 -13.10 -0.02 8.19
C PHE A 112 -14.33 0.64 8.80
N VAL A 113 -14.41 0.58 10.13
CA VAL A 113 -15.56 1.09 10.90
C VAL A 113 -15.12 2.32 11.68
N VAL A 114 -15.86 3.41 11.51
CA VAL A 114 -15.71 4.65 12.26
C VAL A 114 -17.01 4.92 13.00
N ASP A 115 -16.94 5.11 14.32
CA ASP A 115 -18.10 5.47 15.12
C ASP A 115 -18.58 6.89 14.79
N ALA A 116 -19.80 7.24 15.17
CA ALA A 116 -20.29 8.60 14.97
C ALA A 116 -19.38 9.61 15.68
N PHE A 117 -19.01 10.69 15.00
CA PHE A 117 -18.06 11.68 15.52
C PHE A 117 -18.33 13.09 14.98
N ASN A 118 -17.79 14.09 15.68
CA ASN A 118 -17.78 15.47 15.20
C ASN A 118 -16.40 15.78 14.56
N PRO A 119 -16.34 16.11 13.25
CA PRO A 119 -15.07 16.33 12.58
C PRO A 119 -14.26 17.54 13.07
N ALA A 120 -14.91 18.54 13.68
CA ALA A 120 -14.29 19.84 13.99
C ALA A 120 -12.97 19.76 14.75
N ASN A 121 -12.78 18.73 15.58
CA ASN A 121 -11.55 18.51 16.36
C ASN A 121 -10.82 17.20 15.99
N LEU A 122 -11.36 16.43 15.05
CA LEU A 122 -10.88 15.08 14.73
C LEU A 122 -10.40 14.95 13.29
N VAL A 123 -10.67 15.96 12.43
CA VAL A 123 -10.25 15.98 11.03
C VAL A 123 -9.53 17.28 10.72
N ASN A 124 -8.23 17.20 10.46
CA ASN A 124 -7.42 18.33 10.01
C ASN A 124 -7.55 18.50 8.50
N ALA A 125 -8.64 19.14 8.09
CA ALA A 125 -8.95 19.36 6.67
C ALA A 125 -8.16 20.55 6.07
N PRO A 126 -7.81 20.51 4.77
CA PRO A 126 -7.25 21.65 4.07
C PRO A 126 -8.28 22.79 3.97
N SER A 127 -7.78 24.03 3.97
CA SER A 127 -8.62 25.23 3.91
C SER A 127 -9.54 25.21 2.67
N GLY A 128 -10.83 25.50 2.88
CA GLY A 128 -11.85 25.51 1.84
C GLY A 128 -12.52 24.17 1.58
N ALA A 129 -12.04 23.07 2.18
CA ALA A 129 -12.75 21.81 2.15
C ALA A 129 -14.10 21.94 2.89
N THR A 130 -15.09 21.20 2.40
CA THR A 130 -16.44 21.15 2.97
C THR A 130 -16.87 19.74 3.29
N HIS A 131 -16.33 18.77 2.54
CA HIS A 131 -16.65 17.35 2.68
C HIS A 131 -15.36 16.55 2.58
N PHE A 132 -15.44 15.29 3.01
CA PHE A 132 -14.40 14.31 2.80
C PHE A 132 -15.02 12.95 2.46
N ARG A 133 -14.20 12.04 1.93
CA ARG A 133 -14.53 10.62 1.85
C ARG A 133 -13.45 9.83 2.55
N LEU A 134 -13.86 8.81 3.29
CA LEU A 134 -12.96 7.80 3.82
C LEU A 134 -12.79 6.70 2.77
N ILE A 135 -11.61 6.09 2.75
CA ILE A 135 -11.23 5.03 1.83
C ILE A 135 -10.84 3.81 2.64
N SER A 136 -11.31 2.65 2.20
CA SER A 136 -10.78 1.35 2.62
C SER A 136 -10.38 0.57 1.38
N SER A 137 -9.22 -0.05 1.38
CA SER A 137 -8.85 -0.95 0.30
C SER A 137 -8.17 -2.22 0.78
N LEU A 138 -8.38 -3.29 0.03
CA LEU A 138 -7.58 -4.51 0.09
C LEU A 138 -6.77 -4.61 -1.20
N SER A 139 -5.47 -4.82 -1.10
CA SER A 139 -4.60 -5.06 -2.26
C SER A 139 -3.71 -6.25 -2.00
N VAL A 140 -3.79 -7.25 -2.88
CA VAL A 140 -2.96 -8.45 -2.82
C VAL A 140 -1.62 -8.18 -3.50
N VAL A 141 -0.54 -8.56 -2.82
CA VAL A 141 0.82 -8.50 -3.35
C VAL A 141 1.46 -9.87 -3.14
N SER A 142 1.98 -10.44 -4.21
CA SER A 142 2.69 -11.72 -4.16
C SER A 142 4.10 -11.54 -3.59
N ASP A 143 4.64 -12.61 -3.03
CA ASP A 143 6.08 -12.78 -2.90
C ASP A 143 6.72 -12.93 -4.27
N PHE A 144 8.01 -12.62 -4.37
CA PHE A 144 8.74 -12.69 -5.63
C PHE A 144 9.97 -13.57 -5.50
N GLU A 145 10.22 -14.39 -6.52
CA GLU A 145 11.41 -15.24 -6.59
C GLU A 145 12.08 -15.18 -7.96
N TYR A 146 13.36 -15.50 -7.99
CA TYR A 146 14.13 -15.48 -9.24
C TYR A 146 13.80 -16.70 -10.11
N ASN A 147 13.39 -16.42 -11.34
CA ASN A 147 13.11 -17.42 -12.35
C ASN A 147 14.28 -17.51 -13.34
N ALA A 148 15.01 -18.62 -13.29
CA ALA A 148 16.18 -18.85 -14.15
C ALA A 148 15.82 -19.01 -15.64
N THR A 149 14.58 -19.37 -15.96
CA THR A 149 14.11 -19.50 -17.35
C THR A 149 13.85 -18.14 -17.98
N THR A 150 13.21 -17.23 -17.26
CA THR A 150 12.95 -15.85 -17.75
C THR A 150 14.12 -14.91 -17.46
N ASN A 151 15.10 -15.35 -16.67
CA ASN A 151 16.20 -14.54 -16.17
C ASN A 151 15.71 -13.25 -15.49
N SER A 152 14.62 -13.37 -14.72
CA SER A 152 13.97 -12.26 -14.04
C SER A 152 13.29 -12.72 -12.75
N TYR A 153 12.91 -11.79 -11.88
CA TYR A 153 12.07 -12.12 -10.72
C TYR A 153 10.61 -12.13 -11.11
N ASP A 154 9.86 -13.15 -10.74
CA ASP A 154 8.43 -13.28 -11.04
C ASP A 154 7.61 -13.40 -9.74
N PRO A 155 6.35 -12.95 -9.74
CA PRO A 155 5.46 -13.20 -8.62
C PRO A 155 5.23 -14.70 -8.47
N MET A 156 5.37 -15.22 -7.26
CA MET A 156 5.06 -16.62 -6.93
C MET A 156 3.58 -16.97 -7.14
N ASP A 157 2.69 -15.97 -7.05
CA ASP A 157 1.26 -16.09 -7.33
C ASP A 157 0.80 -14.99 -8.30
N ALA A 158 1.12 -15.17 -9.59
CA ALA A 158 0.86 -14.18 -10.63
C ALA A 158 -0.63 -13.82 -10.81
N ALA A 159 -1.54 -14.78 -10.59
CA ALA A 159 -2.98 -14.57 -10.76
C ALA A 159 -3.60 -13.73 -9.64
N LEU A 160 -2.97 -13.72 -8.46
CA LEU A 160 -3.43 -12.98 -7.29
C LEU A 160 -2.71 -11.64 -7.13
N ASN A 161 -1.48 -11.53 -7.65
CA ASN A 161 -0.71 -10.30 -7.55
C ASN A 161 -1.48 -9.13 -8.19
N GLU A 162 -1.51 -7.98 -7.50
CA GLU A 162 -2.16 -6.74 -7.96
C GLU A 162 -3.69 -6.79 -7.99
N VAL A 163 -4.32 -7.88 -7.53
CA VAL A 163 -5.78 -7.92 -7.31
C VAL A 163 -6.13 -7.02 -6.13
N SER A 164 -7.12 -6.16 -6.31
CA SER A 164 -7.53 -5.22 -5.27
C SER A 164 -9.03 -4.93 -5.31
N ASP A 165 -9.51 -4.41 -4.19
CA ASP A 165 -10.80 -3.76 -4.07
C ASP A 165 -10.61 -2.43 -3.31
N ILE A 166 -11.13 -1.34 -3.84
CA ILE A 166 -11.00 0.01 -3.27
C ILE A 166 -12.40 0.57 -3.13
N GLN A 167 -12.79 0.79 -1.88
CA GLN A 167 -14.11 1.24 -1.50
C GLN A 167 -14.03 2.57 -0.77
N TYR A 168 -15.11 3.32 -0.84
CA TYR A 168 -15.19 4.66 -0.33
C TYR A 168 -16.49 4.82 0.48
N SER A 169 -16.46 5.65 1.51
CA SER A 169 -17.70 6.12 2.14
C SER A 169 -18.53 6.97 1.18
N ASP A 170 -19.73 7.32 1.61
CA ASP A 170 -20.45 8.50 1.11
C ASP A 170 -19.63 9.78 1.34
N PHE A 171 -20.06 10.89 0.75
CA PHE A 171 -19.52 12.21 1.08
C PHE A 171 -19.96 12.61 2.49
N LEU A 172 -18.98 12.81 3.37
CA LEU A 172 -19.20 13.17 4.77
C LEU A 172 -18.94 14.66 4.96
N GLU A 173 -19.81 15.35 5.70
CA GLU A 173 -19.71 16.79 5.94
C GLU A 173 -18.69 17.11 7.02
N LEU A 174 -17.87 18.15 6.82
CA LEU A 174 -16.85 18.57 7.80
C LEU A 174 -17.42 19.36 8.99
N TYR A 175 -18.62 19.94 8.82
CA TYR A 175 -19.17 20.91 9.77
C TYR A 175 -20.40 20.38 10.52
N GLU A 176 -20.73 19.11 10.33
CA GLU A 176 -21.87 18.44 10.94
C GLU A 176 -21.42 17.13 11.61
N THR A 177 -22.27 16.56 12.47
CA THR A 177 -21.97 15.26 13.06
C THR A 177 -22.02 14.18 11.99
N VAL A 178 -20.92 13.44 11.86
CA VAL A 178 -20.81 12.30 10.95
C VAL A 178 -21.42 11.07 11.62
N PRO A 179 -22.35 10.35 10.97
CA PRO A 179 -22.91 9.12 11.50
C PRO A 179 -21.85 7.99 11.50
N SER A 180 -22.14 6.92 12.23
CA SER A 180 -21.32 5.71 12.15
C SER A 180 -21.22 5.26 10.70
N THR A 181 -20.00 5.00 10.25
CA THR A 181 -19.66 4.73 8.86
C THR A 181 -18.88 3.41 8.81
N THR A 182 -19.38 2.47 8.02
CA THR A 182 -18.68 1.21 7.72
C THR A 182 -18.37 1.16 6.24
N ILE A 183 -17.10 0.94 5.91
CA ILE A 183 -16.64 0.68 4.55
C ILE A 183 -16.11 -0.75 4.50
N SER A 184 -16.75 -1.61 3.70
CA SER A 184 -16.35 -3.00 3.54
C SER A 184 -15.72 -3.19 2.16
N ALA A 185 -14.48 -3.68 2.11
CA ALA A 185 -13.79 -4.05 0.88
C ALA A 185 -13.72 -5.58 0.79
N THR A 186 -13.99 -6.13 -0.40
CA THR A 186 -14.00 -7.57 -0.69
C THR A 186 -13.31 -7.84 -2.02
N LEU A 187 -12.28 -8.70 -2.00
CA LEU A 187 -11.53 -9.03 -3.21
C LEU A 187 -12.46 -9.62 -4.29
N PRO A 188 -12.33 -9.16 -5.56
CA PRO A 188 -13.24 -9.56 -6.63
C PRO A 188 -13.03 -11.02 -7.06
N GLY A 189 -14.06 -11.61 -7.67
CA GLY A 189 -13.95 -12.91 -8.34
C GLY A 189 -13.78 -14.12 -7.43
N GLY A 190 -13.98 -13.98 -6.12
CA GLY A 190 -13.86 -15.09 -5.17
C GLY A 190 -12.44 -15.61 -5.01
N VAL A 191 -11.43 -14.76 -5.25
CA VAL A 191 -10.02 -15.12 -5.08
C VAL A 191 -9.70 -15.41 -3.62
N LEU A 192 -8.81 -16.38 -3.38
CA LEU A 192 -8.34 -16.76 -2.06
C LEU A 192 -6.84 -16.50 -1.94
N PRO A 193 -6.41 -15.52 -1.11
CA PRO A 193 -4.99 -15.29 -0.83
C PRO A 193 -4.28 -16.56 -0.32
N THR A 194 -3.11 -16.85 -0.88
CA THR A 194 -2.30 -18.02 -0.51
C THR A 194 -1.23 -17.67 0.54
N GLY A 195 -0.44 -18.66 0.95
CA GLY A 195 0.73 -18.45 1.81
C GLY A 195 1.84 -17.59 1.18
N ASN A 196 1.85 -17.45 -0.15
CA ASN A 196 2.83 -16.65 -0.89
C ASN A 196 2.32 -15.24 -1.20
N THR A 197 1.19 -14.81 -0.61
CA THR A 197 0.67 -13.47 -0.81
C THR A 197 0.49 -12.75 0.52
N THR A 198 0.50 -11.42 0.45
CA THR A 198 0.08 -10.51 1.52
C THR A 198 -1.08 -9.68 1.02
N VAL A 199 -2.11 -9.53 1.85
CA VAL A 199 -3.18 -8.56 1.63
C VAL A 199 -2.84 -7.31 2.44
N LEU A 200 -2.65 -6.20 1.73
CA LEU A 200 -2.50 -4.89 2.34
C LEU A 200 -3.88 -4.30 2.56
N GLN A 201 -4.24 -4.05 3.81
CA GLN A 201 -5.44 -3.30 4.15
C GLN A 201 -5.04 -1.84 4.37
N CYS A 202 -5.44 -0.99 3.43
CA CYS A 202 -5.13 0.43 3.47
C CYS A 202 -6.36 1.24 3.87
N ILE A 203 -6.12 2.35 4.56
CA ILE A 203 -7.12 3.37 4.85
C ILE A 203 -6.64 4.73 4.38
N GLY A 204 -7.57 5.57 3.96
CA GLY A 204 -7.26 6.88 3.43
C GLY A 204 -8.40 7.88 3.59
N ILE A 205 -8.10 9.12 3.25
CA ILE A 205 -9.05 10.22 3.26
C ILE A 205 -8.79 11.15 2.07
N GLU A 206 -9.87 11.58 1.43
CA GLU A 206 -9.87 12.60 0.37
C GLU A 206 -10.76 13.77 0.75
N PHE A 207 -10.34 14.99 0.40
CA PHE A 207 -11.09 16.21 0.71
C PHE A 207 -11.75 16.82 -0.53
N TYR A 208 -12.93 17.39 -0.33
CA TYR A 208 -13.77 17.92 -1.38
C TYR A 208 -14.37 19.29 -1.01
N GLN A 209 -14.52 20.15 -2.01
CA GLN A 209 -15.38 21.34 -1.94
C GLN A 209 -16.68 21.06 -2.69
N LYS A 210 -17.80 21.28 -2.01
CA LYS A 210 -19.13 21.21 -2.60
C LYS A 210 -19.48 22.58 -3.17
N VAL A 211 -19.82 22.63 -4.45
CA VAL A 211 -20.33 23.83 -5.12
C VAL A 211 -21.62 23.45 -5.84
N GLY A 212 -22.75 23.93 -5.32
CA GLY A 212 -24.06 23.47 -5.75
C GLY A 212 -24.23 21.95 -5.53
N PRO A 213 -24.58 21.16 -6.56
CA PRO A 213 -24.74 19.71 -6.43
C PRO A 213 -23.42 18.92 -6.58
N ASN A 214 -22.32 19.57 -6.97
CA ASN A 214 -21.09 18.89 -7.37
C ASN A 214 -20.03 18.90 -6.26
N TYR A 215 -19.25 17.82 -6.19
CA TYR A 215 -18.09 17.68 -5.31
C TYR A 215 -16.79 17.75 -6.12
N TYR A 216 -15.90 18.67 -5.75
CA TYR A 216 -14.61 18.87 -6.41
C TYR A 216 -13.48 18.42 -5.48
N LEU A 217 -12.73 17.42 -5.93
CA LEU A 217 -11.60 16.85 -5.20
C LEU A 217 -10.45 17.86 -5.05
N PHE A 218 -9.86 17.91 -3.86
CA PHE A 218 -8.68 18.70 -3.58
C PHE A 218 -7.42 18.02 -4.14
N ALA A 219 -6.51 18.83 -4.68
CA ALA A 219 -5.23 18.35 -5.19
C ALA A 219 -4.22 18.02 -4.08
N SER A 220 -4.50 18.40 -2.83
CA SER A 220 -3.62 18.19 -1.68
C SER A 220 -4.42 17.98 -0.39
N GLY A 221 -3.74 17.46 0.64
CA GLY A 221 -4.35 17.10 1.92
C GLY A 221 -4.94 15.68 1.95
N ASN A 222 -4.98 14.99 0.81
CA ASN A 222 -5.36 13.58 0.78
C ASN A 222 -4.21 12.70 1.29
N CYS A 223 -4.53 11.54 1.85
CA CYS A 223 -3.51 10.56 2.22
C CYS A 223 -4.08 9.13 2.23
N LEU A 224 -3.16 8.18 2.10
CA LEU A 224 -3.41 6.75 2.20
C LEU A 224 -2.30 6.14 3.06
N LYS A 225 -2.64 5.16 3.88
CA LYS A 225 -1.73 4.42 4.74
C LYS A 225 -2.02 2.95 4.65
N VAL A 226 -0.98 2.11 4.63
CA VAL A 226 -1.13 0.67 4.93
C VAL A 226 -1.36 0.53 6.43
N GLU A 227 -2.60 0.29 6.86
CA GLU A 227 -2.89 0.14 8.29
C GLU A 227 -2.54 -1.26 8.78
N ASP A 228 -2.80 -2.27 7.96
CA ASP A 228 -2.44 -3.65 8.28
C ASP A 228 -2.00 -4.44 7.06
N ALA A 229 -1.33 -5.56 7.32
CA ALA A 229 -0.84 -6.48 6.30
C ALA A 229 -0.94 -7.93 6.81
N PHE A 230 -1.72 -8.76 6.15
CA PHE A 230 -2.06 -10.12 6.61
C PHE A 230 -2.17 -11.16 5.49
#